data_AF-A0A7K4I955-F1
#
_entry.id   AF-A0A7K4I955-F1
#
_cell.length_a   1.000
_cell.length_b   1.000
_cell.length_c   1.000
_cell.angle_alpha   90.00
_cell.angle_beta   90.00
_cell.angle_gamma   90.00
#
_symmetry.space_group_name_H-M   'P 1'
#
loop_
_entity.id
_entity.type
_entity.pdbx_description
1 polymer ?
#
loop_
_entity_poly.entity_id
_entity_poly.type
_entity_poly.pdbx_seq_one_letter_code
_entity_poly.pdbx_strand_id
1 'polypeptide(L)'
;MKIKTLLGILLIACLSTTLVITPTSADTLLRTDFAKESFYKIVDYFEYARTWAVLHGLPNVTDYWKAYTYVTYVNKMGLQMLYAGLCNISAADQVFLTIPLQTILMHYKTEDSKRDALVGSSFLMLMGFNDTVKSIYPDSPDRNDTLWASFSLGLNLQNVTLPALNSKSEIFPLTSSNDGLTWKWGMRYTNLTAFWITTFVTEENETDTARPWGFATYDELTFNYTLTINPDTHKATISQDHAIGRIRDLWTFWGWFLFWPKYNYYNNTGCYRYGTKISNETVYDFLYKHNVKMSIVEFQTSIIADTGTYSTSANGQNVTDTDVFVGKSSISTYADDGEKIFDTAFGVKETYNLFNYTEDPSESTPHTYDAVVRTTEITGYAKNDNLFNIHRNFARYLPLILIHMYPGLYQKAKETITNMTRADYLFLISYPTYSGYRIEHDPLYTVYFAPVTSTVPNFGGLILIVAVAGAAIAALAFVLRKRGRKAVQTFPEQPPSPPTV
;
A
#
# COMPACT_ATOMS: atom_id res chain seq x y z
N MET A 1 1.83 -15.64 -34.26
CA MET A 1 2.18 -14.29 -33.74
C MET A 1 2.23 -14.39 -32.22
N LYS A 2 3.35 -14.06 -31.56
CA LYS A 2 3.46 -14.22 -30.09
C LYS A 2 2.46 -13.29 -29.39
N ILE A 3 1.73 -13.77 -28.38
CA ILE A 3 0.71 -13.03 -27.58
C ILE A 3 1.19 -11.64 -27.14
N LYS A 4 2.47 -11.50 -26.78
CA LYS A 4 3.11 -10.21 -26.43
C LYS A 4 3.01 -9.15 -27.53
N THR A 5 3.07 -9.58 -28.80
CA THR A 5 2.94 -8.73 -29.98
C THR A 5 1.49 -8.30 -30.20
N LEU A 6 0.52 -9.16 -29.90
CA LEU A 6 -0.91 -8.90 -30.11
C LEU A 6 -1.48 -8.01 -29.01
N LEU A 7 -1.12 -8.24 -27.73
CA LEU A 7 -1.40 -7.31 -26.63
C LEU A 7 -0.72 -5.96 -26.87
N GLY A 8 0.51 -5.96 -27.40
CA GLY A 8 1.20 -4.74 -27.81
C GLY A 8 0.44 -3.97 -28.90
N ILE A 9 -0.07 -4.65 -29.93
CA ILE A 9 -0.85 -4.03 -31.02
C ILE A 9 -2.22 -3.54 -30.50
N LEU A 10 -2.89 -4.28 -29.61
CA LEU A 10 -4.16 -3.87 -29.01
C LEU A 10 -3.98 -2.65 -28.11
N LEU A 11 -2.90 -2.63 -27.32
CA LEU A 11 -2.49 -1.46 -26.56
C LEU A 11 -2.37 -0.30 -27.55
N ILE A 12 -1.46 -0.39 -28.54
CA ILE A 12 -1.16 0.67 -29.53
C ILE A 12 -2.40 1.19 -30.26
N ALA A 13 -3.34 0.30 -30.65
CA ALA A 13 -4.59 0.70 -31.30
C ALA A 13 -5.50 1.50 -30.34
N CYS A 14 -5.62 1.07 -29.08
CA CYS A 14 -6.33 1.80 -28.03
C CYS A 14 -5.60 3.10 -27.59
N LEU A 15 -4.28 3.20 -27.76
CA LEU A 15 -3.48 4.39 -27.38
C LEU A 15 -3.69 5.60 -28.31
N SER A 16 -4.22 5.39 -29.50
CA SER A 16 -4.30 6.44 -30.53
C SER A 16 -5.41 7.48 -30.32
N THR A 17 -6.24 7.35 -29.27
CA THR A 17 -7.40 8.21 -29.03
C THR A 17 -7.43 8.94 -27.66
N THR A 18 -6.34 8.97 -26.90
CA THR A 18 -6.36 9.56 -25.54
C THR A 18 -6.17 11.08 -25.53
N LEU A 19 -7.15 11.81 -25.01
CA LEU A 19 -7.07 13.23 -24.66
C LEU A 19 -6.67 13.39 -23.18
N VAL A 20 -5.55 14.10 -22.99
CA VAL A 20 -5.07 14.86 -21.83
C VAL A 20 -5.60 14.43 -20.44
N ILE A 21 -4.90 13.49 -19.81
CA ILE A 21 -4.78 13.50 -18.35
C ILE A 21 -3.67 14.48 -18.01
N THR A 22 -3.91 15.43 -17.11
CA THR A 22 -2.83 16.24 -16.54
C THR A 22 -1.86 15.30 -15.83
N PRO A 23 -0.58 15.25 -16.24
CA PRO A 23 0.39 14.39 -15.60
C PRO A 23 0.41 14.68 -14.10
N THR A 24 0.32 13.63 -13.28
CA THR A 24 0.52 13.77 -11.84
C THR A 24 1.92 14.34 -11.64
N SER A 25 2.04 15.50 -11.00
CA SER A 25 3.35 16.04 -10.65
C SER A 25 3.99 15.09 -9.64
N ALA A 26 5.16 14.56 -9.97
CA ALA A 26 5.94 13.73 -9.05
C ALA A 26 6.92 14.61 -8.27
N ASP A 27 6.97 14.40 -6.96
CA ASP A 27 8.03 14.91 -6.09
C ASP A 27 9.27 14.03 -6.19
N THR A 28 10.43 14.63 -5.93
CA THR A 28 11.66 13.87 -5.70
C THR A 28 11.67 13.33 -4.27
N LEU A 29 11.89 12.02 -4.11
CA LEU A 29 12.15 11.39 -2.82
C LEU A 29 13.61 11.55 -2.44
N LEU A 30 13.89 12.26 -1.34
CA LEU A 30 15.24 12.57 -0.89
C LEU A 30 15.56 11.84 0.40
N ARG A 31 16.84 11.52 0.61
CA ARG A 31 17.32 10.94 1.88
C ARG A 31 16.92 11.79 3.10
N THR A 32 16.91 13.11 2.95
CA THR A 32 16.52 14.05 4.03
C THR A 32 15.06 13.95 4.44
N ASP A 33 14.18 13.37 3.59
CA ASP A 33 12.79 13.16 3.96
C ASP A 33 12.64 12.12 5.09
N PHE A 34 13.50 11.09 5.11
CA PHE A 34 13.50 10.04 6.14
C PHE A 34 14.01 10.53 7.52
N ALA A 35 14.56 11.74 7.58
CA ALA A 35 14.90 12.40 8.85
C ALA A 35 13.70 13.14 9.48
N LYS A 36 12.60 13.32 8.75
CA LYS A 36 11.39 13.96 9.25
C LYS A 36 10.60 12.99 10.12
N GLU A 37 9.83 13.52 11.07
CA GLU A 37 8.89 12.71 11.86
C GLU A 37 7.82 12.09 10.96
N SER A 38 7.32 12.81 9.97
CA SER A 38 6.41 12.25 8.98
C SER A 38 6.43 13.05 7.68
N PHE A 39 6.05 12.41 6.58
CA PHE A 39 5.79 13.08 5.30
C PHE A 39 4.82 12.26 4.44
N TYR A 40 4.25 12.92 3.45
CA TYR A 40 3.64 12.25 2.31
C TYR A 40 4.09 12.90 1.01
N LYS A 41 4.23 12.10 -0.05
CA LYS A 41 4.62 12.54 -1.40
C LYS A 41 3.98 11.63 -2.46
N ILE A 42 3.78 12.16 -3.66
CA ILE A 42 3.60 11.32 -4.85
C ILE A 42 4.92 11.32 -5.60
N VAL A 43 5.51 10.16 -5.84
CA VAL A 43 6.85 10.04 -6.45
C VAL A 43 6.78 9.20 -7.73
N ASP A 44 7.61 9.50 -8.72
CA ASP A 44 7.86 8.53 -9.80
C ASP A 44 8.85 7.48 -9.28
N TYR A 45 8.31 6.32 -8.96
CA TYR A 45 9.06 5.25 -8.34
C TYR A 45 10.14 4.66 -9.25
N PHE A 46 9.90 4.67 -10.56
CA PHE A 46 10.91 4.24 -11.52
C PHE A 46 12.00 5.29 -11.69
N GLU A 47 11.70 6.59 -11.54
CA GLU A 47 12.73 7.64 -11.53
C GLU A 47 13.65 7.49 -10.31
N TYR A 48 13.07 7.22 -9.14
CA TYR A 48 13.84 6.91 -7.93
C TYR A 48 14.76 5.70 -8.15
N ALA A 49 14.23 4.62 -8.73
CA ALA A 49 15.02 3.42 -9.05
C ALA A 49 16.12 3.68 -10.09
N ARG A 50 15.86 4.49 -11.13
CA ARG A 50 16.84 4.91 -12.14
C ARG A 50 17.98 5.70 -11.50
N THR A 51 17.65 6.69 -10.68
CA THR A 51 18.63 7.50 -9.95
C THR A 51 19.52 6.62 -9.08
N TRP A 52 18.92 5.68 -8.36
CA TRP A 52 19.65 4.71 -7.55
C TRP A 52 20.59 3.83 -8.39
N ALA A 53 20.11 3.32 -9.52
CA ALA A 53 20.88 2.47 -10.42
C ALA A 53 22.14 3.19 -10.95
N VAL A 54 21.99 4.45 -11.36
CA VAL A 54 23.11 5.30 -11.83
C VAL A 54 24.13 5.51 -10.71
N LEU A 55 23.69 5.82 -9.49
CA LEU A 55 24.58 6.05 -8.34
C LEU A 55 25.40 4.81 -7.95
N HIS A 56 24.94 3.61 -8.30
CA HIS A 56 25.55 2.33 -7.89
C HIS A 56 26.07 1.49 -9.05
N GLY A 57 26.10 2.02 -10.28
CA GLY A 57 26.58 1.29 -11.45
C GLY A 57 25.75 0.05 -11.81
N LEU A 58 24.45 0.06 -11.50
CA LEU A 58 23.53 -1.04 -11.81
C LEU A 58 22.95 -0.88 -13.24
N PRO A 59 22.43 -1.96 -13.86
CA PRO A 59 21.78 -1.87 -15.16
C PRO A 59 20.64 -0.83 -15.17
N ASN A 60 20.57 -0.03 -16.23
CA ASN A 60 19.56 1.01 -16.36
C ASN A 60 18.14 0.42 -16.37
N VAL A 61 17.27 1.00 -15.56
CA VAL A 61 15.81 0.80 -15.63
C VAL A 61 15.29 1.61 -16.82
N THR A 62 14.37 1.04 -17.59
CA THR A 62 13.78 1.71 -18.75
C THR A 62 13.16 3.05 -18.37
N ASP A 63 13.39 4.08 -19.17
CA ASP A 63 12.99 5.47 -18.93
C ASP A 63 11.55 5.79 -19.34
N TYR A 64 10.99 5.03 -20.27
CA TYR A 64 9.65 5.30 -20.81
C TYR A 64 8.49 4.91 -19.89
N TRP A 65 8.73 4.14 -18.82
CA TRP A 65 7.72 3.86 -17.81
C TRP A 65 7.89 4.79 -16.60
N LYS A 66 6.77 5.31 -16.10
CA LYS A 66 6.69 5.98 -14.80
C LYS A 66 5.70 5.24 -13.91
N ALA A 67 5.99 5.17 -12.62
CA ALA A 67 5.08 4.59 -11.65
C ALA A 67 4.82 5.62 -10.56
N TYR A 68 3.71 6.34 -10.66
CA TYR A 68 3.33 7.34 -9.68
C TYR A 68 2.82 6.65 -8.43
N THR A 69 3.58 6.76 -7.35
CA THR A 69 3.31 6.07 -6.08
C THR A 69 3.10 7.10 -4.99
N TYR A 70 1.96 7.01 -4.31
CA TYR A 70 1.71 7.73 -3.07
C TYR A 70 2.49 7.07 -1.94
N VAL A 71 3.48 7.78 -1.43
CA VAL A 71 4.34 7.35 -0.33
C VAL A 71 4.00 8.14 0.91
N THR A 72 3.72 7.44 2.01
CA THR A 72 3.61 8.04 3.33
C THR A 72 4.66 7.44 4.25
N TYR A 73 5.15 8.25 5.18
CA TYR A 73 6.18 7.84 6.12
C TYR A 73 5.91 8.44 7.49
N VAL A 74 6.13 7.63 8.53
CA VAL A 74 6.10 8.04 9.93
C VAL A 74 7.34 7.46 10.62
N ASN A 75 8.08 8.30 11.34
CA ASN A 75 9.23 7.97 12.15
C ASN A 75 9.05 8.56 13.53
N LYS A 76 8.59 7.71 14.46
CA LYS A 76 8.29 8.12 15.83
C LYS A 76 8.79 7.07 16.80
N MET A 77 9.51 7.51 17.84
CA MET A 77 9.94 6.64 18.95
C MET A 77 10.68 5.37 18.51
N GLY A 78 11.44 5.42 17.40
CA GLY A 78 12.15 4.25 16.88
C GLY A 78 11.31 3.30 16.01
N LEU A 79 10.01 3.56 15.84
CA LEU A 79 9.18 2.93 14.82
C LEU A 79 9.23 3.76 13.53
N GLN A 80 9.55 3.10 12.43
CA GLN A 80 9.53 3.65 11.08
C GLN A 80 8.47 2.91 10.25
N MET A 81 7.35 3.56 9.94
CA MET A 81 6.32 3.04 9.06
C MET A 81 6.43 3.74 7.70
N LEU A 82 6.44 2.96 6.63
CA LEU A 82 6.34 3.41 5.26
C LEU A 82 5.13 2.75 4.62
N TYR A 83 4.32 3.52 3.93
CA TYR A 83 3.29 3.00 3.06
C TYR A 83 3.52 3.45 1.62
N ALA A 84 3.25 2.55 0.69
CA ALA A 84 3.36 2.76 -0.75
C ALA A 84 2.08 2.29 -1.44
N GLY A 85 1.33 3.23 -2.00
CA GLY A 85 0.13 2.96 -2.79
C GLY A 85 0.29 3.42 -4.24
N LEU A 86 0.02 2.55 -5.22
CA LEU A 86 0.19 2.90 -6.63
C LEU A 86 -0.97 3.78 -7.12
N CYS A 87 -0.69 5.02 -7.51
CA CYS A 87 -1.69 5.89 -8.12
C CYS A 87 -1.99 5.42 -9.55
N ASN A 88 -0.96 5.40 -10.38
CA ASN A 88 -1.02 4.90 -11.75
C ASN A 88 0.38 4.64 -12.31
N ILE A 89 0.44 3.89 -13.40
CA ILE A 89 1.61 3.69 -14.22
C ILE A 89 1.40 4.47 -15.52
N SER A 90 2.39 5.26 -15.95
CA SER A 90 2.39 5.87 -17.27
C SER A 90 3.39 5.20 -18.21
N ALA A 91 3.00 5.00 -19.48
CA ALA A 91 3.91 4.68 -20.57
C ALA A 91 4.03 5.89 -21.48
N ALA A 92 5.23 6.46 -21.56
CA ALA A 92 5.58 7.65 -22.34
C ALA A 92 4.60 8.84 -22.15
N ASP A 93 4.00 8.96 -20.96
CA ASP A 93 2.97 9.96 -20.61
C ASP A 93 1.71 9.95 -21.50
N GLN A 94 1.49 8.88 -22.27
CA GLN A 94 0.37 8.74 -23.21
C GLN A 94 -0.70 7.76 -22.70
N VAL A 95 -0.25 6.74 -21.97
CA VAL A 95 -1.08 5.66 -21.44
C VAL A 95 -1.02 5.71 -19.94
N PHE A 96 -2.16 5.75 -19.27
CA PHE A 96 -2.23 5.64 -17.83
C PHE A 96 -2.94 4.34 -17.48
N LEU A 97 -2.33 3.59 -16.56
CA LEU A 97 -2.81 2.31 -16.07
C LEU A 97 -2.95 2.39 -14.55
N THR A 98 -4.17 2.25 -14.06
CA THR A 98 -4.46 2.22 -12.62
C THR A 98 -4.60 0.78 -12.15
N ILE A 99 -3.70 0.34 -11.26
CA ILE A 99 -3.74 -0.97 -10.60
C ILE A 99 -3.69 -0.73 -9.10
N PRO A 100 -4.70 -1.18 -8.33
CA PRO A 100 -4.63 -1.11 -6.88
C PRO A 100 -3.45 -1.94 -6.37
N LEU A 101 -2.46 -1.25 -5.82
CA LEU A 101 -1.35 -1.84 -5.07
C LEU A 101 -1.23 -1.03 -3.80
N GLN A 102 -1.18 -1.73 -2.66
CA GLN A 102 -1.00 -1.14 -1.35
C GLN A 102 0.02 -1.98 -0.59
N THR A 103 1.07 -1.37 -0.09
CA THR A 103 2.05 -2.04 0.77
C THR A 103 2.36 -1.17 1.97
N ILE A 104 2.32 -1.77 3.16
CA ILE A 104 2.86 -1.21 4.40
C ILE A 104 4.16 -1.94 4.73
N LEU A 105 5.19 -1.20 5.09
CA LEU A 105 6.44 -1.68 5.66
C LEU A 105 6.66 -1.00 7.01
N MET A 106 6.97 -1.78 8.04
CA MET A 106 7.28 -1.26 9.37
C MET A 106 8.62 -1.79 9.83
N HIS A 107 9.56 -0.89 10.10
CA HIS A 107 10.84 -1.19 10.72
C HIS A 107 10.85 -0.66 12.16
N TYR A 108 11.30 -1.49 13.10
CA TYR A 108 11.40 -1.12 14.52
C TYR A 108 12.37 -2.04 15.26
N LYS A 109 12.72 -1.64 16.48
CA LYS A 109 13.38 -2.52 17.43
C LYS A 109 12.33 -3.33 18.20
N THR A 110 12.49 -4.64 18.27
CA THR A 110 11.59 -5.53 19.01
C THR A 110 11.55 -5.18 20.51
N GLU A 111 10.44 -5.47 21.18
CA GLU A 111 10.19 -5.05 22.56
C GLU A 111 11.21 -5.63 23.56
N ASP A 112 11.50 -6.93 23.50
CA ASP A 112 12.28 -7.63 24.53
C ASP A 112 13.77 -7.62 24.19
N SER A 113 14.11 -8.10 22.99
CA SER A 113 15.50 -8.33 22.57
C SER A 113 16.11 -7.14 21.81
N LYS A 114 15.34 -6.08 21.55
CA LYS A 114 15.78 -4.84 20.86
C LYS A 114 16.38 -5.09 19.47
N ARG A 115 15.96 -6.17 18.81
CA ARG A 115 16.43 -6.59 17.48
C ARG A 115 15.76 -5.77 16.39
N ASP A 116 16.46 -5.54 15.29
CA ASP A 116 15.86 -4.86 14.14
C ASP A 116 14.92 -5.82 13.41
N ALA A 117 13.63 -5.49 13.44
CA ALA A 117 12.56 -6.19 12.76
C ALA A 117 12.02 -5.33 11.62
N LEU A 118 11.68 -5.97 10.50
CA LEU A 118 10.99 -5.39 9.37
C LEU A 118 9.82 -6.29 9.00
N VAL A 119 8.61 -5.78 9.11
CA VAL A 119 7.39 -6.47 8.69
C VAL A 119 6.76 -5.75 7.52
N GLY A 120 6.12 -6.52 6.64
CA GLY A 120 5.43 -6.03 5.46
C GLY A 120 4.08 -6.69 5.28
N SER A 121 3.06 -5.90 4.97
CA SER A 121 1.75 -6.36 4.52
C SER A 121 1.46 -5.74 3.16
N SER A 122 0.99 -6.54 2.20
CA SER A 122 0.55 -6.01 0.91
C SER A 122 -0.74 -6.64 0.41
N PHE A 123 -1.60 -5.77 -0.12
CA PHE A 123 -2.75 -6.15 -0.92
C PHE A 123 -2.28 -6.79 -2.24
N LEU A 124 -2.81 -7.99 -2.53
CA LEU A 124 -2.52 -8.71 -3.77
C LEU A 124 -3.62 -8.53 -4.82
N MET A 125 -4.87 -8.78 -4.46
CA MET A 125 -5.98 -8.68 -5.42
C MET A 125 -7.35 -8.79 -4.75
N LEU A 126 -8.36 -8.37 -5.50
CA LEU A 126 -9.72 -8.84 -5.34
C LEU A 126 -9.89 -10.17 -6.10
N MET A 127 -10.59 -11.11 -5.50
CA MET A 127 -10.93 -12.38 -6.12
C MET A 127 -12.44 -12.59 -6.07
N GLY A 128 -13.07 -12.70 -7.23
CA GLY A 128 -14.40 -13.28 -7.33
C GLY A 128 -14.29 -14.81 -7.24
N PHE A 129 -15.23 -15.47 -6.59
CA PHE A 129 -15.26 -16.93 -6.56
C PHE A 129 -16.69 -17.47 -6.46
N ASN A 130 -16.89 -18.75 -6.76
CA ASN A 130 -18.15 -19.42 -6.46
C ASN A 130 -17.93 -20.81 -5.87
N ASP A 131 -18.58 -21.07 -4.73
CA ASP A 131 -18.54 -22.38 -4.11
C ASP A 131 -19.21 -23.42 -5.01
N THR A 132 -18.66 -24.61 -4.99
CA THR A 132 -19.23 -25.81 -5.60
C THR A 132 -19.58 -26.82 -4.52
N VAL A 133 -20.31 -27.88 -4.89
CA VAL A 133 -20.55 -29.01 -3.99
C VAL A 133 -19.26 -29.74 -3.57
N LYS A 134 -18.11 -29.40 -4.18
CA LYS A 134 -16.80 -29.97 -3.90
C LYS A 134 -15.87 -28.99 -3.17
N SER A 135 -16.33 -27.78 -2.82
CA SER A 135 -15.51 -26.82 -2.07
C SER A 135 -14.99 -27.48 -0.80
N ILE A 136 -13.70 -27.34 -0.58
CA ILE A 136 -12.98 -27.82 0.60
C ILE A 136 -13.24 -26.87 1.76
N TYR A 137 -13.29 -25.57 1.47
CA TYR A 137 -13.52 -24.50 2.44
C TYR A 137 -14.78 -23.74 2.06
N PRO A 138 -15.95 -24.10 2.63
CA PRO A 138 -17.18 -23.36 2.39
C PRO A 138 -16.98 -21.87 2.64
N ASP A 139 -17.56 -21.05 1.76
CA ASP A 139 -17.56 -19.59 1.85
C ASP A 139 -16.16 -18.94 1.74
N SER A 140 -15.16 -19.66 1.26
CA SER A 140 -13.81 -19.13 1.01
C SER A 140 -13.16 -19.76 -0.22
N PRO A 141 -12.50 -18.97 -1.09
CA PRO A 141 -12.05 -19.48 -2.39
C PRO A 141 -11.03 -20.60 -2.25
N ASP A 142 -11.24 -21.73 -2.92
CA ASP A 142 -10.32 -22.87 -2.92
C ASP A 142 -10.10 -23.51 -4.30
N ARG A 143 -9.22 -24.50 -4.36
CA ARG A 143 -8.79 -25.15 -5.61
C ARG A 143 -9.90 -25.89 -6.36
N ASN A 144 -11.03 -26.17 -5.72
CA ASN A 144 -12.19 -26.82 -6.33
C ASN A 144 -13.27 -25.82 -6.79
N ASP A 145 -13.05 -24.53 -6.60
CA ASP A 145 -13.99 -23.47 -6.98
C ASP A 145 -13.68 -22.89 -8.37
N THR A 146 -14.63 -22.14 -8.93
CA THR A 146 -14.29 -21.24 -10.04
C THR A 146 -13.77 -19.94 -9.46
N LEU A 147 -12.54 -19.59 -9.79
CA LEU A 147 -11.89 -18.39 -9.28
C LEU A 147 -11.70 -17.38 -10.41
N TRP A 148 -12.11 -16.15 -10.15
CA TRP A 148 -11.93 -15.01 -11.03
C TRP A 148 -11.01 -14.00 -10.35
N ALA A 149 -9.75 -14.08 -10.71
CA ALA A 149 -8.77 -13.09 -10.29
C ALA A 149 -9.17 -11.75 -10.92
N SER A 150 -9.45 -10.75 -10.09
CA SER A 150 -9.93 -9.44 -10.50
C SER A 150 -8.73 -8.48 -10.56
N PHE A 151 -8.13 -8.37 -11.73
CA PHE A 151 -6.97 -7.50 -11.97
C PHE A 151 -7.40 -6.25 -12.70
N SER A 152 -7.16 -5.09 -12.09
CA SER A 152 -7.50 -3.81 -12.71
C SER A 152 -6.66 -3.55 -13.95
N LEU A 153 -7.30 -3.19 -15.05
CA LEU A 153 -6.66 -2.49 -16.17
C LEU A 153 -7.49 -1.26 -16.47
N GLY A 154 -7.29 -0.21 -15.67
CA GLY A 154 -7.82 1.11 -15.98
C GLY A 154 -7.01 1.78 -17.07
N LEU A 155 -7.22 1.42 -18.34
CA LEU A 155 -6.67 2.16 -19.48
C LEU A 155 -7.60 3.34 -19.76
N ASN A 156 -7.22 4.60 -19.56
CA ASN A 156 -8.17 5.70 -19.82
C ASN A 156 -8.56 5.84 -21.31
N LEU A 157 -9.60 5.12 -21.77
CA LEU A 157 -10.08 5.07 -23.16
C LEU A 157 -11.39 5.84 -23.27
N GLN A 158 -11.31 7.16 -23.39
CA GLN A 158 -12.49 7.95 -23.75
C GLN A 158 -12.92 7.62 -25.19
N ASN A 159 -14.23 7.52 -25.42
CA ASN A 159 -14.89 7.30 -26.73
C ASN A 159 -14.94 5.86 -27.29
N VAL A 160 -14.75 4.83 -26.46
CA VAL A 160 -15.02 3.44 -26.89
C VAL A 160 -16.30 2.94 -26.20
N THR A 161 -17.21 2.30 -26.94
CA THR A 161 -18.42 1.62 -26.40
C THR A 161 -18.13 0.33 -25.61
N LEU A 162 -16.87 0.15 -25.21
CA LEU A 162 -16.39 -0.91 -24.33
C LEU A 162 -16.54 -0.45 -22.86
N PRO A 163 -16.37 -1.31 -21.84
CA PRO A 163 -16.41 -0.88 -20.43
C PRO A 163 -15.63 0.42 -20.23
N ALA A 164 -16.14 1.30 -19.36
CA ALA A 164 -15.54 2.58 -19.06
C ALA A 164 -14.18 2.36 -18.40
N LEU A 165 -13.15 2.15 -19.22
CA LEU A 165 -11.77 2.04 -18.77
C LEU A 165 -11.35 3.48 -18.45
N ASN A 166 -11.66 3.95 -17.24
CA ASN A 166 -11.35 5.30 -16.80
C ASN A 166 -11.06 5.34 -15.29
N SER A 167 -10.52 4.23 -14.77
CA SER A 167 -10.18 4.08 -13.36
C SER A 167 -9.32 5.24 -12.87
N LYS A 168 -9.74 5.87 -11.78
CA LYS A 168 -9.01 6.98 -11.14
C LYS A 168 -8.53 6.56 -9.77
N SER A 169 -7.39 7.10 -9.36
CA SER A 169 -6.89 7.04 -7.99
C SER A 169 -7.01 8.41 -7.33
N GLU A 170 -7.42 8.44 -6.08
CA GLU A 170 -7.43 9.61 -5.21
C GLU A 170 -6.67 9.26 -3.93
N ILE A 171 -5.92 10.23 -3.40
CA ILE A 171 -5.21 10.05 -2.14
C ILE A 171 -5.99 10.71 -1.00
N PHE A 172 -5.91 10.12 0.18
CA PHE A 172 -6.21 10.79 1.43
C PHE A 172 -4.87 11.18 2.07
N PRO A 173 -4.54 12.48 2.08
CA PRO A 173 -3.25 12.96 2.58
C PRO A 173 -2.98 12.52 4.02
N LEU A 174 -1.70 12.26 4.32
CA LEU A 174 -1.28 11.93 5.67
C LEU A 174 -1.58 13.11 6.61
N THR A 175 -2.32 12.83 7.67
CA THR A 175 -2.62 13.76 8.76
C THR A 175 -2.19 13.14 10.08
N SER A 176 -1.88 13.99 11.07
CA SER A 176 -1.49 13.58 12.41
C SER A 176 -2.39 14.22 13.46
N SER A 177 -2.59 13.53 14.58
CA SER A 177 -3.21 14.08 15.78
C SER A 177 -2.31 15.12 16.48
N ASN A 178 -2.90 15.94 17.35
CA ASN A 178 -2.18 16.97 18.11
C ASN A 178 -1.17 16.39 19.11
N ASP A 179 -1.43 15.19 19.64
CA ASP A 179 -0.51 14.49 20.53
C ASP A 179 0.66 13.83 19.79
N GLY A 180 0.63 13.78 18.45
CA GLY A 180 1.65 13.14 17.63
C GLY A 180 1.77 11.64 17.87
N LEU A 181 0.66 10.97 18.20
CA LEU A 181 0.57 9.52 18.42
C LEU A 181 -0.40 8.81 17.47
N THR A 182 -1.16 9.55 16.65
CA THR A 182 -2.07 8.98 15.65
C THR A 182 -1.85 9.60 14.29
N TRP A 183 -1.82 8.78 13.24
CA TRP A 183 -1.75 9.22 11.84
C TRP A 183 -2.84 8.55 11.02
N LYS A 184 -3.40 9.30 10.06
CA LYS A 184 -4.40 8.80 9.12
C LYS A 184 -4.02 9.12 7.69
N TRP A 185 -4.15 8.15 6.80
CA TRP A 185 -3.93 8.29 5.36
C TRP A 185 -4.72 7.21 4.61
N GLY A 186 -4.71 7.26 3.28
CA GLY A 186 -5.34 6.21 2.50
C GLY A 186 -5.38 6.53 1.01
N MET A 187 -6.02 5.66 0.26
CA MET A 187 -6.30 5.86 -1.17
C MET A 187 -7.64 5.27 -1.54
N ARG A 188 -8.27 5.91 -2.53
CA ARG A 188 -9.50 5.44 -3.15
C ARG A 188 -9.28 5.27 -4.65
N TYR A 189 -9.62 4.10 -5.16
CA TYR A 189 -9.73 3.82 -6.57
C TYR A 189 -11.20 3.90 -6.96
N THR A 190 -11.56 4.62 -8.03
CA THR A 190 -12.96 4.73 -8.52
C THR A 190 -13.07 4.33 -9.97
N ASN A 191 -14.27 3.91 -10.38
CA ASN A 191 -14.52 3.33 -11.72
C ASN A 191 -13.52 2.23 -12.04
N LEU A 192 -13.25 1.37 -11.07
CA LEU A 192 -12.20 0.37 -11.15
C LEU A 192 -12.63 -0.73 -12.12
N THR A 193 -12.17 -0.67 -13.37
CA THR A 193 -12.39 -1.77 -14.33
C THR A 193 -11.38 -2.88 -14.10
N ALA A 194 -11.87 -4.06 -13.76
CA ALA A 194 -11.08 -5.25 -13.57
C ALA A 194 -11.39 -6.33 -14.59
N PHE A 195 -10.33 -7.00 -15.04
CA PHE A 195 -10.38 -8.22 -15.82
C PHE A 195 -10.69 -9.36 -14.86
N TRP A 196 -11.72 -10.13 -15.17
CA TRP A 196 -11.98 -11.39 -14.49
C TRP A 196 -11.31 -12.50 -15.28
N ILE A 197 -10.14 -12.92 -14.77
CA ILE A 197 -9.31 -13.96 -15.37
C ILE A 197 -9.52 -15.22 -14.55
N THR A 198 -9.84 -16.33 -15.22
CA THR A 198 -9.92 -17.61 -14.53
C THR A 198 -8.55 -18.02 -14.04
N THR A 199 -8.44 -18.26 -12.74
CA THR A 199 -7.20 -18.67 -12.08
C THR A 199 -7.39 -19.98 -11.35
N PHE A 200 -6.29 -20.69 -11.12
CA PHE A 200 -6.25 -21.92 -10.35
C PHE A 200 -5.31 -21.73 -9.15
N VAL A 201 -5.55 -22.49 -8.08
CA VAL A 201 -4.79 -22.45 -6.82
C VAL A 201 -4.23 -23.85 -6.56
N THR A 202 -3.53 -24.43 -7.55
CA THR A 202 -2.95 -25.78 -7.47
C THR A 202 -1.43 -25.73 -7.60
N GLU A 203 -0.70 -26.73 -7.12
CA GLU A 203 0.77 -26.68 -7.24
C GLU A 203 1.29 -26.71 -8.69
N GLU A 204 0.49 -27.25 -9.62
CA GLU A 204 0.76 -27.37 -11.06
C GLU A 204 0.31 -26.12 -11.85
N ASN A 205 -0.20 -25.10 -11.15
CA ASN A 205 -0.72 -23.81 -11.62
C ASN A 205 -0.54 -23.44 -13.10
N GLU A 206 -1.67 -23.41 -13.80
CA GLU A 206 -1.86 -22.59 -14.99
C GLU A 206 -2.75 -21.40 -14.62
N THR A 207 -2.58 -20.24 -15.24
CA THR A 207 -3.60 -19.17 -15.25
C THR A 207 -4.08 -19.07 -16.69
N ASP A 208 -5.39 -19.12 -16.96
CA ASP A 208 -5.88 -18.87 -18.31
C ASP A 208 -5.90 -17.35 -18.60
N THR A 209 -4.69 -16.80 -18.75
CA THR A 209 -4.50 -15.41 -19.19
C THR A 209 -4.79 -15.21 -20.68
N ALA A 210 -5.02 -16.30 -21.43
CA ALA A 210 -5.31 -16.22 -22.85
C ALA A 210 -6.76 -15.78 -23.11
N ARG A 211 -7.67 -15.96 -22.14
CA ARG A 211 -9.10 -15.65 -22.30
C ARG A 211 -9.71 -15.02 -21.04
N PRO A 212 -9.87 -13.67 -20.97
CA PRO A 212 -10.66 -13.07 -19.90
C PRO A 212 -12.11 -13.57 -19.98
N TRP A 213 -12.65 -13.97 -18.84
CA TRP A 213 -14.04 -14.41 -18.71
C TRP A 213 -15.01 -13.23 -18.75
N GLY A 214 -14.58 -12.10 -18.18
CA GLY A 214 -15.36 -10.88 -18.18
C GLY A 214 -14.62 -9.61 -17.78
N PHE A 215 -15.35 -8.49 -17.83
CA PHE A 215 -14.95 -7.21 -17.26
C PHE A 215 -15.96 -6.78 -16.20
N ALA A 216 -15.50 -6.51 -14.99
CA ALA A 216 -16.31 -5.90 -13.96
C ALA A 216 -15.86 -4.45 -13.73
N THR A 217 -16.80 -3.53 -13.55
CA THR A 217 -16.49 -2.17 -13.11
C THR A 217 -17.01 -1.97 -11.69
N TYR A 218 -16.10 -1.84 -10.74
CA TYR A 218 -16.42 -1.52 -9.36
C TYR A 218 -16.52 0.00 -9.17
N ASP A 219 -17.47 0.45 -8.36
CA ASP A 219 -17.60 1.87 -8.01
C ASP A 219 -16.37 2.40 -7.29
N GLU A 220 -15.91 1.64 -6.31
CA GLU A 220 -14.72 1.97 -5.57
C GLU A 220 -13.96 0.75 -5.08
N LEU A 221 -12.68 0.96 -4.81
CA LEU A 221 -11.90 0.18 -3.87
C LEU A 221 -11.14 1.19 -3.03
N THR A 222 -11.49 1.28 -1.76
CA THR A 222 -10.94 2.28 -0.85
C THR A 222 -10.16 1.60 0.24
N PHE A 223 -9.02 2.17 0.64
CA PHE A 223 -8.21 1.76 1.78
C PHE A 223 -7.92 2.98 2.63
N ASN A 224 -8.31 2.94 3.90
CA ASN A 224 -7.98 3.92 4.92
C ASN A 224 -7.14 3.26 5.99
N TYR A 225 -6.14 3.96 6.44
CA TYR A 225 -5.21 3.49 7.44
C TYR A 225 -5.20 4.44 8.62
N THR A 226 -5.25 3.87 9.82
CA THR A 226 -5.02 4.61 11.06
C THR A 226 -3.88 3.94 11.83
N LEU A 227 -2.73 4.61 11.91
CA LEU A 227 -1.63 4.23 12.79
C LEU A 227 -1.86 4.87 14.15
N THR A 228 -1.83 4.08 15.22
CA THR A 228 -1.83 4.56 16.61
C THR A 228 -0.62 4.00 17.34
N ILE A 229 0.15 4.87 18.01
CA ILE A 229 1.31 4.47 18.82
C ILE A 229 0.96 4.66 20.29
N ASN A 230 1.02 3.59 21.07
CA ASN A 230 0.85 3.64 22.51
C ASN A 230 2.20 3.31 23.18
N PRO A 231 2.95 4.35 23.63
CA PRO A 231 4.26 4.15 24.24
C PRO A 231 4.20 3.48 25.60
N ASP A 232 3.09 3.54 26.34
CA ASP A 232 2.97 2.91 27.65
C ASP A 232 2.82 1.39 27.55
N THR A 233 2.25 0.93 26.44
CA THR A 233 2.04 -0.51 26.16
C THR A 233 3.05 -1.09 25.18
N HIS A 234 4.02 -0.28 24.72
CA HIS A 234 5.03 -0.67 23.73
C HIS A 234 4.43 -1.22 22.42
N LYS A 235 3.25 -0.71 22.03
CA LYS A 235 2.50 -1.19 20.86
C LYS A 235 2.23 -0.09 19.88
N ALA A 236 2.33 -0.42 18.60
CA ALA A 236 1.72 0.39 17.56
C ALA A 236 0.76 -0.46 16.74
N THR A 237 -0.40 0.12 16.44
CA THR A 237 -1.47 -0.56 15.72
C THR A 237 -1.78 0.15 14.41
N ILE A 238 -2.01 -0.61 13.34
CA ILE A 238 -2.57 -0.11 12.09
C ILE A 238 -3.91 -0.79 11.88
N SER A 239 -4.98 -0.01 11.91
CA SER A 239 -6.29 -0.43 11.41
C SER A 239 -6.36 -0.11 9.92
N GLN A 240 -6.74 -1.10 9.11
CA GLN A 240 -6.91 -0.98 7.67
C GLN A 240 -8.41 -1.10 7.33
N ASP A 241 -9.12 0.02 7.23
CA ASP A 241 -10.50 0.05 6.77
C ASP A 241 -10.55 0.04 5.24
N HIS A 242 -11.08 -1.02 4.65
CA HIS A 242 -11.33 -1.04 3.21
C HIS A 242 -12.82 -1.04 2.87
N ALA A 243 -13.13 -0.43 1.73
CA ALA A 243 -14.45 -0.48 1.13
C ALA A 243 -14.36 -1.05 -0.28
N ILE A 244 -15.18 -2.07 -0.58
CA ILE A 244 -15.33 -2.60 -1.94
C ILE A 244 -16.68 -2.10 -2.44
N GLY A 245 -16.67 -1.24 -3.46
CA GLY A 245 -17.86 -0.69 -4.07
C GLY A 245 -18.63 -1.72 -4.90
N ARG A 246 -19.85 -1.34 -5.26
CA ARG A 246 -20.72 -2.18 -6.09
C ARG A 246 -20.17 -2.42 -7.49
N ILE A 247 -20.54 -3.55 -8.09
CA ILE A 247 -20.29 -3.79 -9.52
C ILE A 247 -21.41 -3.13 -10.31
N ARG A 248 -21.10 -2.07 -11.06
CA ARG A 248 -22.06 -1.39 -11.94
C ARG A 248 -22.27 -2.09 -13.26
N ASP A 249 -21.17 -2.57 -13.82
CA ASP A 249 -21.09 -3.08 -15.17
C ASP A 249 -20.37 -4.42 -15.15
N LEU A 250 -20.98 -5.45 -15.71
CA LEU A 250 -20.36 -6.75 -15.92
C LEU A 250 -20.51 -7.16 -17.39
N TRP A 251 -19.39 -7.37 -18.05
CA TRP A 251 -19.34 -7.89 -19.41
C TRP A 251 -18.89 -9.34 -19.35
N THR A 252 -19.63 -10.27 -19.93
CA THR A 252 -19.24 -11.69 -19.99
C THR A 252 -19.05 -12.13 -21.44
N PHE A 253 -18.00 -12.91 -21.71
CA PHE A 253 -17.60 -13.27 -23.07
C PHE A 253 -17.78 -14.76 -23.36
N TRP A 254 -18.54 -15.07 -24.41
CA TRP A 254 -18.81 -16.47 -24.82
C TRP A 254 -17.72 -17.07 -25.72
N GLY A 255 -16.70 -16.28 -26.10
CA GLY A 255 -15.58 -16.69 -26.94
C GLY A 255 -14.36 -15.79 -26.75
N TRP A 256 -13.37 -15.87 -27.65
CA TRP A 256 -12.27 -14.90 -27.68
C TRP A 256 -12.78 -13.51 -28.05
N PHE A 257 -12.58 -12.53 -27.15
CA PHE A 257 -13.04 -11.16 -27.35
C PHE A 257 -12.46 -10.48 -28.61
N LEU A 258 -11.31 -10.95 -29.11
CA LEU A 258 -10.61 -10.38 -30.27
C LEU A 258 -11.13 -10.87 -31.63
N PHE A 259 -11.67 -12.08 -31.72
CA PHE A 259 -12.01 -12.68 -33.02
C PHE A 259 -13.50 -12.69 -33.28
N TRP A 260 -14.34 -12.95 -32.27
CA TRP A 260 -15.80 -12.88 -32.36
C TRP A 260 -16.40 -12.49 -31.00
N PRO A 261 -16.58 -11.19 -30.71
CA PRO A 261 -17.06 -10.74 -29.41
C PRO A 261 -18.56 -10.98 -29.28
N LYS A 262 -18.98 -12.23 -29.10
CA LYS A 262 -20.28 -12.52 -28.50
C LYS A 262 -20.17 -12.23 -27.01
N TYR A 263 -20.74 -11.10 -26.61
CA TYR A 263 -20.78 -10.67 -25.23
C TYR A 263 -22.21 -10.45 -24.75
N ASN A 264 -22.39 -10.60 -23.44
CA ASN A 264 -23.51 -10.03 -22.73
C ASN A 264 -22.98 -8.93 -21.82
N TYR A 265 -23.73 -7.84 -21.73
CA TYR A 265 -23.45 -6.71 -20.84
C TYR A 265 -24.58 -6.60 -19.83
N TYR A 266 -24.25 -6.74 -18.56
CA TYR A 266 -25.17 -6.62 -17.43
C TYR A 266 -24.91 -5.31 -16.71
N ASN A 267 -25.98 -4.60 -16.36
CA ASN A 267 -25.94 -3.44 -15.49
C ASN A 267 -27.17 -3.41 -14.56
N ASN A 268 -27.38 -2.31 -13.85
CA ASN A 268 -28.51 -2.15 -12.92
C ASN A 268 -29.90 -2.12 -13.59
N THR A 269 -30.00 -2.07 -14.92
CA THR A 269 -31.28 -2.02 -15.66
C THR A 269 -31.61 -3.30 -16.42
N GLY A 270 -30.63 -4.19 -16.61
CA GLY A 270 -30.84 -5.48 -17.27
C GLY A 270 -29.62 -5.97 -18.04
N CYS A 271 -29.86 -6.93 -18.93
CA CYS A 271 -28.86 -7.58 -19.76
C CYS A 271 -29.03 -7.19 -21.23
N TYR A 272 -27.92 -6.83 -21.86
CA TYR A 272 -27.84 -6.28 -23.20
C TYR A 272 -26.87 -7.08 -24.06
N ARG A 273 -27.15 -7.15 -25.36
CA ARG A 273 -26.27 -7.70 -26.37
C ARG A 273 -26.24 -6.76 -27.57
N TYR A 274 -25.04 -6.29 -27.93
CA TYR A 274 -24.85 -5.28 -28.99
C TYR A 274 -25.77 -4.06 -28.85
N GLY A 275 -25.93 -3.56 -27.62
CA GLY A 275 -26.78 -2.41 -27.29
C GLY A 275 -28.29 -2.70 -27.20
N THR A 276 -28.74 -3.90 -27.58
CA THR A 276 -30.15 -4.29 -27.48
C THR A 276 -30.40 -5.03 -26.17
N LYS A 277 -31.42 -4.61 -25.41
CA LYS A 277 -31.84 -5.31 -24.19
C LYS A 277 -32.41 -6.68 -24.54
N ILE A 278 -31.86 -7.74 -23.96
CA ILE A 278 -32.30 -9.13 -24.19
C ILE A 278 -32.98 -9.75 -22.97
N SER A 279 -32.79 -9.18 -21.77
CA SER A 279 -33.43 -9.62 -20.53
C SER A 279 -33.47 -8.49 -19.50
N ASN A 280 -34.37 -8.60 -18.53
CA ASN A 280 -34.42 -7.72 -17.36
C ASN A 280 -33.45 -8.16 -16.24
N GLU A 281 -32.78 -9.31 -16.39
CA GLU A 281 -31.72 -9.78 -15.47
C GLU A 281 -30.63 -8.72 -15.33
N THR A 282 -30.52 -8.12 -14.15
CA THR A 282 -29.52 -7.11 -13.80
C THR A 282 -28.16 -7.76 -13.48
N VAL A 283 -27.13 -6.93 -13.30
CA VAL A 283 -25.83 -7.39 -12.79
C VAL A 283 -25.94 -8.07 -11.42
N TYR A 284 -26.81 -7.57 -10.54
CA TYR A 284 -26.98 -8.14 -9.21
C TYR A 284 -27.71 -9.49 -9.27
N ASP A 285 -28.74 -9.59 -10.12
CA ASP A 285 -29.43 -10.86 -10.38
C ASP A 285 -28.45 -11.91 -10.91
N PHE A 286 -27.58 -11.51 -11.83
CA PHE A 286 -26.54 -12.37 -12.38
C PHE A 286 -25.60 -12.88 -11.27
N LEU A 287 -25.02 -11.96 -10.48
CA LEU A 287 -24.08 -12.32 -9.42
C LEU A 287 -24.73 -13.25 -8.38
N TYR A 288 -25.95 -12.93 -7.97
CA TYR A 288 -26.74 -13.74 -7.03
C TYR A 288 -27.03 -15.14 -7.59
N LYS A 289 -27.56 -15.22 -8.81
CA LYS A 289 -27.92 -16.49 -9.48
C LYS A 289 -26.70 -17.38 -9.74
N HIS A 290 -25.54 -16.77 -9.99
CA HIS A 290 -24.28 -17.47 -10.20
C HIS A 290 -23.49 -17.70 -8.90
N ASN A 291 -24.03 -17.33 -7.75
CA ASN A 291 -23.41 -17.46 -6.43
C ASN A 291 -22.00 -16.87 -6.39
N VAL A 292 -21.82 -15.70 -7.01
CA VAL A 292 -20.51 -15.03 -7.11
C VAL A 292 -20.23 -14.28 -5.81
N LYS A 293 -19.23 -14.73 -5.08
CA LYS A 293 -18.73 -14.15 -3.83
C LYS A 293 -17.47 -13.32 -4.09
N MET A 294 -17.01 -12.58 -3.09
CA MET A 294 -15.82 -11.74 -3.18
C MET A 294 -14.83 -12.04 -2.06
N SER A 295 -13.54 -11.98 -2.35
CA SER A 295 -12.48 -12.08 -1.36
C SER A 295 -11.36 -11.07 -1.62
N ILE A 296 -10.74 -10.59 -0.55
CA ILE A 296 -9.45 -9.90 -0.58
C ILE A 296 -8.34 -10.91 -0.28
N VAL A 297 -7.29 -10.85 -1.08
CA VAL A 297 -6.06 -11.63 -0.86
C VAL A 297 -4.95 -10.68 -0.42
N GLU A 298 -4.30 -11.01 0.68
CA GLU A 298 -3.12 -10.29 1.18
C GLU A 298 -1.98 -11.24 1.51
N PHE A 299 -0.75 -10.72 1.48
CA PHE A 299 0.42 -11.44 1.97
C PHE A 299 1.14 -10.67 3.06
N GLN A 300 1.60 -11.43 4.06
CA GLN A 300 2.39 -10.94 5.17
C GLN A 300 3.82 -11.46 5.06
N THR A 301 4.79 -10.65 5.44
CA THR A 301 6.18 -11.07 5.55
C THR A 301 6.89 -10.36 6.70
N SER A 302 7.86 -11.05 7.30
CA SER A 302 8.62 -10.57 8.44
C SER A 302 10.08 -10.94 8.28
N ILE A 303 10.95 -10.05 8.76
CA ILE A 303 12.38 -10.19 8.67
C ILE A 303 12.97 -9.68 9.98
N ILE A 304 13.70 -10.54 10.67
CA ILE A 304 14.57 -10.13 11.79
C ILE A 304 16.02 -10.27 11.31
N ALA A 305 16.90 -9.33 11.65
CA ALA A 305 18.25 -9.29 11.10
C ALA A 305 19.08 -10.57 11.34
N ASP A 306 18.97 -11.18 12.52
CA ASP A 306 19.86 -12.22 13.05
C ASP A 306 19.22 -13.60 13.22
N THR A 307 17.92 -13.75 12.99
CA THR A 307 17.17 -15.01 13.18
C THR A 307 16.05 -15.18 12.13
N GLY A 308 15.41 -16.35 12.13
CA GLY A 308 14.18 -16.63 11.40
C GLY A 308 12.94 -16.16 12.16
N THR A 309 11.80 -16.37 11.51
CA THR A 309 10.48 -16.07 12.05
C THR A 309 9.55 -17.24 11.80
N TYR A 310 8.56 -17.41 12.67
CA TYR A 310 7.47 -18.36 12.46
C TYR A 310 6.15 -17.72 12.86
N SER A 311 5.07 -18.14 12.19
CA SER A 311 3.72 -17.61 12.41
C SER A 311 2.78 -18.70 12.87
N THR A 312 1.96 -18.40 13.88
CA THR A 312 0.96 -19.34 14.40
C THR A 312 -0.40 -18.68 14.57
N SER A 313 -1.47 -19.47 14.42
CA SER A 313 -2.80 -19.08 14.84
C SER A 313 -2.88 -18.95 16.37
N ALA A 314 -3.97 -18.37 16.87
CA ALA A 314 -4.24 -18.28 18.32
C ALA A 314 -4.24 -19.65 19.04
N ASN A 315 -4.47 -20.75 18.30
CA ASN A 315 -4.45 -22.12 18.84
C ASN A 315 -3.07 -22.80 18.71
N GLY A 316 -2.04 -22.07 18.27
CA GLY A 316 -0.68 -22.58 18.10
C GLY A 316 -0.45 -23.41 16.83
N GLN A 317 -1.39 -23.40 15.87
CA GLN A 317 -1.20 -24.07 14.58
C GLN A 317 -0.27 -23.24 13.69
N ASN A 318 0.68 -23.87 13.01
CA ASN A 318 1.47 -23.21 11.98
C ASN A 318 0.56 -22.73 10.84
N VAL A 319 0.68 -21.47 10.45
CA VAL A 319 -0.12 -20.84 9.38
C VAL A 319 0.67 -20.58 8.09
N THR A 320 1.97 -20.88 8.08
CA THR A 320 2.83 -20.73 6.90
C THR A 320 2.55 -21.86 5.91
N ASP A 321 2.13 -21.50 4.70
CA ASP A 321 1.84 -22.43 3.61
C ASP A 321 0.80 -23.50 4.00
N THR A 322 -0.18 -23.12 4.82
CA THR A 322 -1.24 -24.01 5.31
C THR A 322 -2.59 -23.30 5.33
N ASP A 323 -3.67 -24.07 5.17
CA ASP A 323 -5.04 -23.58 5.30
C ASP A 323 -5.51 -23.64 6.76
N VAL A 324 -5.62 -22.49 7.43
CA VAL A 324 -6.07 -22.38 8.83
C VAL A 324 -7.12 -21.28 8.95
N PHE A 325 -8.29 -21.61 9.52
CA PHE A 325 -9.34 -20.61 9.80
C PHE A 325 -8.93 -19.69 10.96
N VAL A 326 -9.01 -18.38 10.73
CA VAL A 326 -8.57 -17.33 11.66
C VAL A 326 -9.56 -16.16 11.81
N GLY A 327 -10.75 -16.25 11.20
CA GLY A 327 -11.73 -15.14 11.18
C GLY A 327 -12.16 -14.58 12.53
N LYS A 328 -12.12 -15.40 13.58
CA LYS A 328 -12.48 -15.03 14.95
C LYS A 328 -11.28 -14.91 15.89
N SER A 329 -10.08 -14.82 15.32
CA SER A 329 -8.84 -14.90 16.08
C SER A 329 -7.77 -13.97 15.51
N SER A 330 -6.51 -14.32 15.79
CA SER A 330 -5.34 -13.62 15.29
C SER A 330 -4.28 -14.62 14.81
N ILE A 331 -3.37 -14.10 14.00
CA ILE A 331 -2.09 -14.72 13.68
C ILE A 331 -1.01 -13.94 14.40
N SER A 332 -0.15 -14.65 15.12
CA SER A 332 1.01 -14.10 15.79
C SER A 332 2.28 -14.56 15.11
N THR A 333 3.19 -13.63 14.85
CA THR A 333 4.53 -13.88 14.31
C THR A 333 5.56 -13.71 15.41
N TYR A 334 6.44 -14.69 15.52
CA TYR A 334 7.48 -14.78 16.54
C TYR A 334 8.86 -14.87 15.88
N ALA A 335 9.88 -14.42 16.58
CA ALA A 335 11.26 -14.80 16.34
C ALA A 335 11.52 -16.26 16.75
N ASP A 336 12.58 -16.90 16.25
CA ASP A 336 12.88 -18.31 16.57
C ASP A 336 13.09 -18.58 18.08
N ASP A 337 13.42 -17.56 18.88
CA ASP A 337 13.56 -17.65 20.34
C ASP A 337 12.25 -17.43 21.12
N GLY A 338 11.13 -17.24 20.41
CA GLY A 338 9.81 -17.05 20.99
C GLY A 338 9.42 -15.61 21.30
N GLU A 339 10.27 -14.61 21.02
CA GLU A 339 9.86 -13.21 21.12
C GLU A 339 8.74 -12.91 20.13
N LYS A 340 7.61 -12.39 20.62
CA LYS A 340 6.50 -11.95 19.76
C LYS A 340 6.89 -10.64 19.09
N ILE A 341 6.79 -10.58 17.76
CA ILE A 341 7.17 -9.39 16.99
C ILE A 341 5.97 -8.69 16.34
N PHE A 342 4.94 -9.44 15.95
CA PHE A 342 3.83 -8.91 15.16
C PHE A 342 2.57 -9.75 15.31
N ASP A 343 1.40 -9.09 15.35
CA ASP A 343 0.09 -9.74 15.36
C ASP A 343 -0.81 -9.16 14.25
N THR A 344 -1.53 -10.02 13.54
CA THR A 344 -2.67 -9.66 12.68
C THR A 344 -3.94 -10.20 13.33
N ALA A 345 -4.86 -9.32 13.71
CA ALA A 345 -6.12 -9.68 14.36
C ALA A 345 -7.30 -9.47 13.41
N PHE A 346 -8.12 -10.52 13.29
CA PHE A 346 -9.34 -10.53 12.47
C PHE A 346 -10.60 -10.48 13.34
N GLY A 347 -10.52 -10.98 14.58
CA GLY A 347 -11.63 -10.98 15.53
C GLY A 347 -12.09 -9.60 16.04
N VAL A 348 -11.35 -8.53 15.74
CA VAL A 348 -11.76 -7.17 16.11
C VAL A 348 -13.02 -6.75 15.36
N LYS A 349 -13.19 -7.25 14.13
CA LYS A 349 -14.43 -7.13 13.36
C LYS A 349 -14.65 -8.43 12.56
N GLU A 350 -15.21 -9.43 13.25
CA GLU A 350 -15.60 -10.71 12.64
C GLU A 350 -16.66 -10.56 11.54
N THR A 351 -17.33 -9.40 11.51
CA THR A 351 -18.41 -9.12 10.60
C THR A 351 -18.07 -7.97 9.66
N TYR A 352 -18.68 -7.98 8.48
CA TYR A 352 -18.63 -6.89 7.52
C TYR A 352 -20.02 -6.28 7.34
N ASN A 353 -20.04 -5.00 7.01
CA ASN A 353 -21.25 -4.31 6.62
C ASN A 353 -21.46 -4.46 5.12
N LEU A 354 -22.62 -4.97 4.72
CA LEU A 354 -23.08 -5.01 3.35
C LEU A 354 -24.21 -4.00 3.18
N PHE A 355 -23.98 -2.99 2.37
CA PHE A 355 -25.01 -2.00 2.04
C PHE A 355 -25.76 -2.48 0.81
N ASN A 356 -26.99 -2.95 1.03
CA ASN A 356 -27.86 -3.37 -0.05
C ASN A 356 -28.23 -2.16 -0.92
N TYR A 357 -28.37 -2.39 -2.23
CA TYR A 357 -29.01 -1.43 -3.11
C TYR A 357 -30.47 -1.87 -3.23
N THR A 358 -31.31 -1.57 -2.23
CA THR A 358 -32.75 -1.55 -2.54
C THR A 358 -33.02 -0.41 -3.54
N GLU A 359 -34.24 -0.31 -4.08
CA GLU A 359 -34.63 0.73 -5.06
C GLU A 359 -34.33 2.17 -4.61
N ASP A 360 -34.00 2.39 -3.32
CA ASP A 360 -33.60 3.66 -2.73
C ASP A 360 -32.07 3.87 -2.68
N PRO A 361 -31.50 4.73 -3.54
CA PRO A 361 -30.07 5.05 -3.54
C PRO A 361 -29.61 5.89 -2.32
N SER A 362 -30.50 6.23 -1.38
CA SER A 362 -30.18 6.93 -0.13
C SER A 362 -30.05 6.01 1.10
N GLU A 363 -30.19 4.70 0.92
CA GLU A 363 -30.06 3.72 2.00
C GLU A 363 -28.66 3.78 2.63
N SER A 364 -28.61 4.26 3.87
CA SER A 364 -27.38 4.40 4.68
C SER A 364 -27.25 3.31 5.74
N THR A 365 -28.17 2.35 5.78
CA THR A 365 -28.24 1.32 6.82
C THR A 365 -27.73 -0.01 6.27
N PRO A 366 -26.59 -0.53 6.74
CA PRO A 366 -26.07 -1.80 6.28
C PRO A 366 -26.76 -2.99 6.96
N HIS A 367 -26.66 -4.15 6.31
CA HIS A 367 -26.81 -5.44 6.96
C HIS A 367 -25.45 -6.00 7.33
N THR A 368 -25.36 -6.61 8.52
CA THR A 368 -24.11 -7.17 9.03
C THR A 368 -24.06 -8.68 8.78
N TYR A 369 -22.94 -9.17 8.27
CA TYR A 369 -22.70 -10.59 7.96
C TYR A 369 -21.33 -11.03 8.48
N ASP A 370 -21.18 -12.32 8.79
CA ASP A 370 -19.89 -12.89 9.19
C ASP A 370 -18.93 -12.93 8.00
N ALA A 371 -17.71 -12.43 8.19
CA ALA A 371 -16.61 -12.62 7.26
C ALA A 371 -15.93 -13.98 7.51
N VAL A 372 -15.46 -14.63 6.46
CA VAL A 372 -14.67 -15.86 6.58
C VAL A 372 -13.22 -15.56 6.28
N VAL A 373 -12.36 -15.66 7.31
CA VAL A 373 -10.92 -15.46 7.16
C VAL A 373 -10.17 -16.76 7.39
N ARG A 374 -9.25 -17.05 6.48
CA ARG A 374 -8.33 -18.19 6.57
C ARG A 374 -6.98 -17.86 5.98
N THR A 375 -5.94 -18.54 6.43
CA THR A 375 -4.68 -18.64 5.67
C THR A 375 -4.83 -19.63 4.53
N THR A 376 -3.88 -19.60 3.59
CA THR A 376 -3.87 -20.52 2.46
C THR A 376 -2.45 -20.87 2.00
N GLU A 377 -2.33 -21.98 1.28
CA GLU A 377 -1.10 -22.40 0.62
C GLU A 377 -0.56 -21.30 -0.29
N ILE A 378 0.66 -20.86 -0.01
CA ILE A 378 1.38 -19.80 -0.72
C ILE A 378 1.67 -20.24 -2.15
N THR A 379 2.05 -21.49 -2.32
CA THR A 379 2.49 -22.05 -3.60
C THR A 379 1.41 -21.93 -4.68
N GLY A 380 0.14 -22.14 -4.32
CA GLY A 380 -1.02 -22.02 -5.21
C GLY A 380 -1.25 -20.61 -5.74
N TYR A 381 -0.76 -19.56 -5.06
CA TYR A 381 -0.85 -18.19 -5.55
C TYR A 381 0.47 -17.72 -6.16
N ALA A 382 1.58 -17.95 -5.46
CA ALA A 382 2.89 -17.42 -5.81
C ALA A 382 3.45 -17.97 -7.12
N LYS A 383 3.07 -19.18 -7.55
CA LYS A 383 3.48 -19.74 -8.85
C LYS A 383 2.70 -19.20 -10.05
N ASN A 384 1.66 -18.37 -9.85
CA ASN A 384 0.96 -17.71 -10.96
C ASN A 384 1.79 -16.53 -11.53
N ASP A 385 2.85 -16.88 -12.27
CA ASP A 385 3.86 -15.95 -12.80
C ASP A 385 3.29 -14.86 -13.70
N ASN A 386 2.34 -15.22 -14.56
CA ASN A 386 1.72 -14.26 -15.48
C ASN A 386 0.77 -13.31 -14.75
N LEU A 387 0.06 -13.82 -13.74
CA LEU A 387 -0.95 -13.07 -13.00
C LEU A 387 -0.32 -11.94 -12.17
N PHE A 388 0.73 -12.27 -11.43
CA PHE A 388 1.39 -11.32 -10.51
C PHE A 388 2.59 -10.60 -11.13
N ASN A 389 2.86 -10.73 -12.43
CA ASN A 389 4.04 -10.13 -13.08
C ASN A 389 4.15 -8.62 -12.81
N ILE A 390 3.06 -7.86 -12.91
CA ILE A 390 3.08 -6.41 -12.66
C ILE A 390 3.36 -6.11 -11.18
N HIS A 391 2.71 -6.85 -10.27
CA HIS A 391 2.91 -6.72 -8.82
C HIS A 391 4.37 -6.98 -8.45
N ARG A 392 4.96 -8.07 -8.97
CA ARG A 392 6.38 -8.41 -8.75
C ARG A 392 7.33 -7.38 -9.31
N ASN A 393 7.08 -6.87 -10.52
CA ASN A 393 7.93 -5.84 -11.11
C ASN A 393 7.88 -4.53 -10.33
N PHE A 394 6.72 -4.14 -9.83
CA PHE A 394 6.60 -2.99 -8.94
C PHE A 394 7.29 -3.25 -7.58
N ALA A 395 6.96 -4.36 -6.93
CA ALA A 395 7.49 -4.75 -5.62
C ALA A 395 9.02 -4.91 -5.62
N ARG A 396 9.63 -5.31 -6.75
CA ARG A 396 11.08 -5.46 -6.89
C ARG A 396 11.87 -4.22 -6.47
N TYR A 397 11.28 -3.04 -6.61
CA TYR A 397 11.93 -1.79 -6.28
C TYR A 397 11.69 -1.38 -4.82
N LEU A 398 10.61 -1.85 -4.15
CA LEU A 398 10.26 -1.53 -2.74
C LEU A 398 11.46 -1.55 -1.78
N PRO A 399 12.33 -2.56 -1.82
CA PRO A 399 13.51 -2.60 -0.96
C PRO A 399 14.48 -1.42 -1.12
N LEU A 400 14.50 -0.72 -2.26
CA LEU A 400 15.38 0.44 -2.47
C LEU A 400 15.09 1.58 -1.49
N ILE A 401 13.85 1.71 -1.00
CA ILE A 401 13.51 2.70 0.02
C ILE A 401 14.16 2.34 1.37
N LEU A 402 14.33 1.05 1.66
CA LEU A 402 14.91 0.60 2.93
C LEU A 402 16.35 1.06 3.12
N ILE A 403 17.05 1.44 2.06
CA ILE A 403 18.40 2.00 2.17
C ILE A 403 18.41 3.34 2.91
N HIS A 404 17.26 4.02 2.99
CA HIS A 404 17.11 5.25 3.77
C HIS A 404 16.45 5.02 5.13
N MET A 405 15.68 3.93 5.29
CA MET A 405 15.10 3.55 6.59
C MET A 405 16.11 2.79 7.45
N TYR A 406 16.60 1.66 6.92
CA TYR A 406 17.57 0.78 7.56
C TYR A 406 18.38 -0.05 6.53
N PRO A 407 19.59 0.40 6.13
CA PRO A 407 20.41 -0.28 5.12
C PRO A 407 20.78 -1.73 5.46
N GLY A 408 20.88 -2.07 6.75
CA GLY A 408 21.31 -3.40 7.20
C GLY A 408 20.36 -4.53 6.79
N LEU A 409 19.07 -4.23 6.59
CA LEU A 409 18.06 -5.20 6.17
C LEU A 409 17.83 -5.22 4.66
N TYR A 410 18.48 -4.34 3.89
CA TYR A 410 18.24 -4.19 2.46
C TYR A 410 18.38 -5.52 1.69
N GLN A 411 19.47 -6.27 1.92
CA GLN A 411 19.69 -7.53 1.18
C GLN A 411 18.64 -8.58 1.53
N LYS A 412 18.33 -8.77 2.82
CA LYS A 412 17.31 -9.73 3.27
C LYS A 412 15.92 -9.33 2.77
N ALA A 413 15.59 -8.04 2.82
CA ALA A 413 14.36 -7.49 2.27
C ALA A 413 14.23 -7.70 0.76
N LYS A 414 15.31 -7.53 0.00
CA LYS A 414 15.31 -7.79 -1.44
C LYS A 414 14.94 -9.22 -1.76
N GLU A 415 15.41 -10.18 -0.97
CA GLU A 415 15.10 -11.60 -1.22
C GLU A 415 13.70 -12.01 -0.73
N THR A 416 13.18 -11.34 0.30
CA THR A 416 11.96 -11.76 1.00
C THR A 416 10.74 -10.92 0.62
N ILE A 417 10.77 -9.58 0.78
CA ILE A 417 9.60 -8.70 0.52
C ILE A 417 9.18 -8.72 -0.96
N THR A 418 10.12 -8.99 -1.86
CA THR A 418 9.81 -9.06 -3.31
C THR A 418 9.39 -10.45 -3.78
N ASN A 419 9.42 -11.44 -2.88
CA ASN A 419 9.17 -12.83 -3.22
C ASN A 419 8.03 -13.41 -2.38
N MET A 420 6.85 -13.49 -3.00
CA MET A 420 5.67 -14.09 -2.37
C MET A 420 5.90 -15.53 -1.88
N THR A 421 6.81 -16.30 -2.49
CA THR A 421 7.11 -17.67 -2.01
C THR A 421 7.84 -17.68 -0.66
N ARG A 422 8.27 -16.51 -0.16
CA ARG A 422 8.89 -16.31 1.15
C ARG A 422 8.00 -15.51 2.10
N ALA A 423 6.72 -15.35 1.77
CA ALA A 423 5.74 -14.79 2.70
C ALA A 423 5.67 -15.66 3.96
N ASP A 424 5.42 -15.06 5.12
CA ASP A 424 5.15 -15.82 6.34
C ASP A 424 3.82 -16.55 6.20
N TYR A 425 2.83 -15.90 5.57
CA TYR A 425 1.53 -16.48 5.25
C TYR A 425 0.81 -15.61 4.21
N LEU A 426 -0.11 -16.24 3.47
CA LEU A 426 -1.19 -15.58 2.75
C LEU A 426 -2.45 -15.70 3.56
N PHE A 427 -3.29 -14.67 3.57
CA PHE A 427 -4.63 -14.76 4.11
C PHE A 427 -5.68 -14.22 3.16
N LEU A 428 -6.85 -14.83 3.24
CA LEU A 428 -8.03 -14.52 2.46
C LEU A 428 -9.09 -14.01 3.41
N ILE A 429 -9.64 -12.84 3.13
CA ILE A 429 -10.86 -12.36 3.77
C ILE A 429 -11.99 -12.53 2.77
N SER A 430 -12.99 -13.34 3.09
CA SER A 430 -14.06 -13.73 2.17
C SER A 430 -15.40 -13.13 2.62
N TYR A 431 -16.19 -12.66 1.65
CA TYR A 431 -17.48 -11.99 1.80
C TYR A 431 -18.57 -12.81 1.11
N PRO A 432 -19.21 -13.74 1.83
CA PRO A 432 -20.00 -14.80 1.18
C PRO A 432 -21.37 -14.34 0.67
N THR A 433 -21.88 -13.22 1.18
CA THR A 433 -23.18 -12.63 0.80
C THR A 433 -23.02 -11.52 -0.24
N TYR A 434 -21.86 -11.42 -0.89
CA TYR A 434 -21.62 -10.40 -1.89
C TYR A 434 -22.46 -10.67 -3.14
N SER A 435 -23.34 -9.74 -3.51
CA SER A 435 -24.06 -9.77 -4.80
C SER A 435 -23.70 -8.56 -5.66
N GLY A 436 -22.49 -8.03 -5.51
CA GLY A 436 -22.07 -6.80 -6.18
C GLY A 436 -22.42 -5.53 -5.42
N TYR A 437 -22.58 -5.56 -4.11
CA TYR A 437 -22.91 -4.41 -3.24
C TYR A 437 -21.72 -3.88 -2.46
N ARG A 438 -21.87 -2.78 -1.70
CA ARG A 438 -20.74 -2.19 -0.96
C ARG A 438 -20.42 -2.99 0.30
N ILE A 439 -19.15 -3.37 0.46
CA ILE A 439 -18.60 -4.00 1.67
C ILE A 439 -17.76 -2.97 2.43
N GLU A 440 -17.81 -3.01 3.76
CA GLU A 440 -16.83 -2.39 4.65
C GLU A 440 -16.32 -3.42 5.66
N HIS A 441 -14.99 -3.57 5.76
CA HIS A 441 -14.34 -4.52 6.66
C HIS A 441 -12.87 -4.14 6.91
N ASP A 442 -12.26 -4.70 7.97
CA ASP A 442 -10.92 -4.28 8.40
C ASP A 442 -10.17 -5.32 9.25
N PRO A 443 -8.91 -5.63 8.88
CA PRO A 443 -7.95 -6.24 9.78
C PRO A 443 -7.22 -5.20 10.65
N LEU A 444 -6.75 -5.64 11.83
CA LEU A 444 -5.90 -4.86 12.74
C LEU A 444 -4.50 -5.47 12.82
N TYR A 445 -3.47 -4.71 12.45
CA TYR A 445 -2.07 -5.10 12.59
C TYR A 445 -1.48 -4.48 13.85
N THR A 446 -0.68 -5.23 14.61
CA THR A 446 -0.03 -4.76 15.84
C THR A 446 1.44 -5.13 15.82
N VAL A 447 2.32 -4.16 16.05
CA VAL A 447 3.75 -4.37 16.28
C VAL A 447 4.09 -4.15 17.75
N TYR A 448 5.04 -4.94 18.24
CA TYR A 448 5.58 -4.87 19.61
C TYR A 448 6.98 -4.30 19.52
N PHE A 449 7.16 -3.06 19.99
CA PHE A 449 8.38 -2.29 19.72
C PHE A 449 8.94 -1.64 20.97
N ALA A 450 10.27 -1.48 20.99
CA ALA A 450 10.98 -0.76 22.03
C ALA A 450 10.98 0.75 21.75
N PRO A 451 10.24 1.58 22.52
CA PRO A 451 10.19 3.00 22.25
C PRO A 451 11.52 3.67 22.57
N VAL A 452 12.02 4.46 21.63
CA VAL A 452 13.16 5.35 21.86
C VAL A 452 12.63 6.68 22.37
N THR A 453 12.80 6.94 23.67
CA THR A 453 12.55 8.27 24.22
C THR A 453 13.71 9.18 23.82
N SER A 454 13.44 10.19 22.99
CA SER A 454 14.40 11.28 22.82
C SER A 454 14.48 12.02 24.15
N THR A 455 15.54 11.76 24.91
CA THR A 455 15.95 12.66 25.99
C THR A 455 16.36 13.97 25.32
N VAL A 456 15.42 14.89 25.17
CA VAL A 456 15.74 16.27 24.80
C VAL A 456 16.72 16.74 25.87
N PRO A 457 17.99 17.05 25.52
CA PRO A 457 18.90 17.63 26.49
C PRO A 457 18.20 18.88 27.00
N ASN A 458 18.03 19.00 28.32
CA ASN A 458 17.36 20.13 28.93
C ASN A 458 18.21 21.40 28.67
N PHE A 459 18.00 22.05 27.52
CA PHE A 459 18.69 23.28 27.12
C PHE A 459 18.38 24.45 28.06
N GLY A 460 17.41 24.30 28.98
CA GLY A 460 17.16 25.24 30.07
C GLY A 460 18.40 25.49 30.93
N GLY A 461 19.28 24.49 31.12
CA GLY A 461 20.57 24.67 31.80
C GLY A 461 21.58 25.48 31.00
N LEU A 462 21.62 25.30 29.68
CA LEU A 462 22.55 26.01 28.77
C LEU A 462 22.15 27.49 28.60
N ILE A 463 20.86 27.79 28.52
CA ILE A 463 20.35 29.17 28.46
C ILE A 463 20.66 29.91 29.77
N LEU A 464 20.55 29.24 30.94
CA LEU A 464 20.91 29.82 32.22
C LEU A 464 22.42 30.12 32.31
N ILE A 465 23.27 29.22 31.83
CA ILE A 465 24.74 29.40 31.81
C ILE A 465 25.12 30.55 30.88
N VAL A 466 24.51 30.66 29.69
CA VAL A 466 24.77 31.76 28.75
C VAL A 466 24.26 33.10 29.30
N ALA A 467 23.12 33.13 30.00
CA ALA A 467 22.61 34.32 30.66
C ALA A 467 23.51 34.77 31.82
N VAL A 468 24.02 33.84 32.64
CA VAL A 468 24.94 34.14 33.74
C VAL A 468 26.31 34.60 33.20
N ALA A 469 26.83 33.96 32.15
CA ALA A 469 28.07 34.39 31.50
C ALA A 469 27.93 35.77 30.84
N GLY A 470 26.81 36.04 30.17
CA GLY A 470 26.49 37.34 29.58
C GLY A 470 26.38 38.45 30.63
N ALA A 471 25.72 38.18 31.76
CA ALA A 471 25.63 39.12 32.88
C ALA A 471 26.99 39.40 33.53
N ALA A 472 27.84 38.38 33.69
CA ALA A 472 29.20 38.53 34.21
C ALA A 472 30.08 39.38 33.28
N ILE A 473 30.00 39.18 31.97
CA ILE A 473 30.75 39.96 30.97
C ILE A 473 30.25 41.42 30.96
N ALA A 474 28.93 41.65 31.02
CA ALA A 474 28.36 43.00 31.07
C ALA A 474 28.77 43.75 32.36
N ALA A 475 28.81 43.07 33.51
CA ALA A 475 29.28 43.63 34.76
C ALA A 475 30.78 43.99 34.70
N LEU A 476 31.61 43.13 34.10
CA LEU A 476 33.04 43.38 33.92
C LEU A 476 33.29 44.61 33.02
N ALA A 477 32.55 44.70 31.90
CA ALA A 477 32.63 45.83 30.99
C ALA A 477 32.22 47.16 31.66
N PHE A 478 31.20 47.14 32.51
CA PHE A 478 30.76 48.32 33.26
C PHE A 478 31.80 48.79 34.29
N VAL A 479 32.46 47.85 35.00
CA VAL A 479 33.53 48.16 35.96
C VAL A 479 34.77 48.72 35.27
N LEU A 480 35.16 48.17 34.11
CA LEU A 480 36.30 48.66 33.33
C LEU A 480 36.02 50.05 32.73
N ARG A 481 34.80 50.31 32.26
CA ARG A 481 34.41 51.62 31.71
C ARG A 481 34.39 52.72 32.77
N LYS A 482 34.12 52.38 34.04
CA LYS A 482 34.16 53.34 35.16
C LYS A 482 35.59 53.70 35.60
N ARG A 483 36.59 52.86 35.32
CA ARG A 483 38.01 53.11 35.65
C ARG A 483 38.79 53.91 34.58
N GLY A 484 38.27 54.03 33.35
CA GLY A 484 38.98 54.63 32.23
C GLY A 484 38.89 56.15 32.05
N ARG A 485 38.12 56.89 32.87
CA ARG A 485 38.07 58.37 32.78
C ARG A 485 39.01 59.01 33.80
N LYS A 486 40.29 59.11 33.45
CA LYS A 486 41.19 60.17 33.96
C LYS A 486 41.49 61.15 32.83
N ALA A 487 41.48 62.43 33.20
CA ALA A 487 41.48 63.60 32.35
C ALA A 487 42.66 63.66 31.37
N VAL A 488 42.37 64.05 30.13
CA VAL A 488 43.38 64.44 29.13
C VAL A 488 43.80 65.87 29.45
N GLN A 489 45.06 66.04 29.88
CA GLN A 489 45.75 67.33 29.92
C GLN A 489 46.23 67.66 28.50
N THR A 490 45.84 68.82 28.00
CA THR A 490 46.40 69.49 26.83
C THR A 490 47.79 70.06 27.14
N PHE A 491 48.77 69.79 26.28
CA PHE A 491 50.05 70.52 26.22
C PHE A 491 50.40 70.88 24.75
N PRO A 492 51.22 71.92 24.55
CA PRO A 492 51.15 72.80 23.39
C PRO A 492 52.04 72.41 22.21
N GLU A 493 51.70 73.05 21.10
CA GLU A 493 52.31 73.09 19.77
C GLU A 493 53.85 73.21 19.79
N GLN A 494 54.52 72.35 19.00
CA GLN A 494 55.97 72.37 18.80
C GLN A 494 56.30 72.86 17.36
N PRO A 495 57.29 73.76 17.18
CA PRO A 495 57.60 74.38 15.88
C PRO A 495 58.43 73.47 14.95
N PRO A 496 58.53 73.79 13.65
CA PRO A 496 59.03 72.87 12.63
C PRO A 496 60.55 72.69 12.68
N SER A 497 61.00 71.46 12.43
CA SER A 497 62.41 71.06 12.39
C SER A 497 63.10 71.46 11.08
N PRO A 498 64.37 71.92 11.12
CA PRO A 498 65.21 72.20 9.95
C PRO A 498 65.89 70.92 9.40
N PRO A 499 66.54 70.96 8.22
CA PRO A 499 66.80 69.74 7.45
C PRO A 499 68.19 69.09 7.69
N THR A 500 68.22 67.80 7.33
CA THR A 500 69.28 67.00 6.67
C THR A 500 70.33 66.19 7.45
N VAL A 501 70.50 64.96 6.92
CA VAL A 501 71.55 63.92 7.05
C VAL A 501 71.61 63.11 8.35
#